data_AF-A0A2N3FPL6-F1
#
_entry.id   AF-A0A2N3FPL6-F1
#
_cell.length_a   1.000
_cell.length_b   1.000
_cell.length_c   1.000
_cell.angle_alpha   90.00
_cell.angle_beta   90.00
_cell.angle_gamma   90.00
#
_symmetry.space_group_name_H-M   'P 1'
#
loop_
_entity.id
_entity.type
_entity.pdbx_description
1 polymer ?
#
loop_
_entity_poly.entity_id
_entity_poly.type
_entity_poly.pdbx_seq_one_letter_code
_entity_poly.pdbx_strand_id
1 'polypeptide(L)'
;MIKLSAHDAPAELRAVALALRAATKEVRTDANKRMRATMNPAWQSEVTQHLTGAGRLEGRLLTAGTRVAAGNPPTLVAANSKRAVGRGVLTPSVDWPIYEFGAKGDKLSKMKSPKGKVYGRHTRRGLPAFKASGHVLYPALASVLPRIAAFYAQSVIRAYMDALDGKRV
;
A
#
# COMPACT_ATOMS: atom_id res chain seq x y z
N MET A 1 5.92 0.28 -0.57
CA MET A 1 5.17 1.40 -1.18
C MET A 1 5.00 1.10 -2.65
N ILE A 2 3.76 0.93 -3.12
CA ILE A 2 3.49 0.64 -4.53
C ILE A 2 3.08 1.95 -5.19
N LYS A 3 3.84 2.38 -6.20
CA LYS A 3 3.59 3.63 -6.93
C LYS A 3 2.82 3.30 -8.20
N LEU A 4 1.69 3.97 -8.42
CA LEU A 4 1.11 4.09 -9.74
C LEU A 4 2.07 4.96 -10.58
N SER A 5 2.66 4.41 -11.63
CA SER A 5 3.47 5.19 -12.58
C SER A 5 2.54 5.71 -13.66
N ALA A 6 2.41 7.04 -13.79
CA ALA A 6 1.66 7.63 -14.88
C ALA A 6 2.26 7.29 -16.25
N HIS A 7 3.58 7.06 -16.34
CA HIS A 7 4.26 6.81 -17.61
C HIS A 7 3.79 5.53 -18.32
N ASP A 8 3.38 4.50 -17.57
CA ASP A 8 2.93 3.22 -18.14
C ASP A 8 1.40 3.06 -18.10
N ALA A 9 0.69 4.07 -17.58
CA ALA A 9 -0.77 4.07 -17.50
C ALA A 9 -1.42 4.33 -18.87
N PRO A 10 -2.70 3.97 -19.07
CA PRO A 10 -3.49 4.37 -20.24
C PRO A 10 -3.43 5.89 -20.51
N ALA A 11 -3.62 6.29 -21.76
CA ALA A 11 -3.49 7.68 -22.20
C ALA A 11 -4.41 8.63 -21.41
N GLU A 12 -5.56 8.14 -20.99
CA GLU A 12 -6.57 8.85 -20.21
C GLU A 12 -6.07 9.17 -18.79
N LEU A 13 -5.42 8.21 -18.13
CA LEU A 13 -4.84 8.44 -16.80
C LEU A 13 -3.62 9.36 -16.87
N ARG A 14 -2.85 9.31 -17.95
CA ARG A 14 -1.78 10.28 -18.23
C ARG A 14 -2.35 11.69 -18.42
N ALA A 15 -3.40 11.83 -19.19
CA ALA A 15 -4.06 13.12 -19.42
C ALA A 15 -4.58 13.72 -18.11
N VAL A 16 -5.22 12.91 -17.25
CA VAL A 16 -5.67 13.36 -15.92
C VAL A 16 -4.49 13.77 -15.03
N ALA A 17 -3.40 13.01 -15.05
CA ALA A 17 -2.20 13.36 -14.30
C ALA A 17 -1.60 14.69 -14.80
N LEU A 18 -1.54 14.91 -16.11
CA LEU A 18 -1.07 16.18 -16.70
C LEU A 18 -2.02 17.34 -16.38
N ALA A 19 -3.34 17.13 -16.46
CA ALA A 19 -4.34 18.12 -16.07
C ALA A 19 -4.15 18.54 -14.60
N LEU A 20 -4.04 17.59 -13.67
CA LEU A 20 -3.82 17.89 -12.26
C LEU A 20 -2.48 18.60 -11.99
N ARG A 21 -1.48 18.42 -12.86
CA ARG A 21 -0.20 19.14 -12.83
C ARG A 21 -0.37 20.62 -13.24
N ALA A 22 -1.20 20.88 -14.24
CA ALA A 22 -1.53 22.24 -14.71
C ALA A 22 -2.58 22.94 -13.81
N ALA A 23 -3.33 22.20 -13.00
CA ALA A 23 -4.36 22.71 -12.11
C ALA A 23 -3.83 23.69 -11.05
N THR A 24 -4.69 24.58 -10.58
CA THR A 24 -4.40 25.44 -9.41
C THR A 24 -4.25 24.61 -8.14
N LYS A 25 -3.73 25.22 -7.07
CA LYS A 25 -3.53 24.53 -5.79
C LYS A 25 -4.86 24.09 -5.17
N GLU A 26 -5.90 24.87 -5.36
CA GLU A 26 -7.25 24.66 -4.82
C GLU A 26 -7.87 23.40 -5.44
N VAL A 27 -7.88 23.31 -6.78
CA VAL A 27 -8.35 22.14 -7.53
C VAL A 27 -7.58 20.88 -7.13
N ARG A 28 -6.25 20.99 -7.00
CA ARG A 28 -5.41 19.89 -6.52
C ARG A 28 -5.79 19.44 -5.11
N THR A 29 -6.01 20.39 -4.21
CA THR A 29 -6.30 20.10 -2.81
C THR A 29 -7.67 19.43 -2.67
N ASP A 30 -8.68 19.94 -3.36
CA ASP A 30 -10.03 19.40 -3.34
C ASP A 30 -10.10 17.98 -3.94
N ALA A 31 -9.52 17.77 -5.13
CA ALA A 31 -9.45 16.44 -5.73
C ALA A 31 -8.75 15.42 -4.81
N ASN A 32 -7.65 15.82 -4.16
CA ASN A 32 -6.91 14.97 -3.22
C ASN A 32 -7.68 14.71 -1.91
N LYS A 33 -8.46 15.69 -1.43
CA LYS A 33 -9.30 15.56 -0.23
C LYS A 33 -10.42 14.55 -0.48
N ARG A 34 -11.10 14.65 -1.63
CA ARG A 34 -12.14 13.70 -2.07
C ARG A 34 -11.58 12.29 -2.20
N MET A 35 -10.45 12.15 -2.91
CA MET A 35 -9.73 10.90 -3.07
C MET A 35 -9.47 10.22 -1.72
N ARG A 36 -8.87 10.94 -0.78
CA ARG A 36 -8.58 10.40 0.56
C ARG A 36 -9.85 10.07 1.34
N ALA A 37 -10.85 10.96 1.34
CA ALA A 37 -12.08 10.76 2.10
C ALA A 37 -12.82 9.49 1.68
N THR A 38 -12.92 9.24 0.37
CA THR A 38 -13.70 8.11 -0.15
C THR A 38 -12.87 6.84 -0.30
N MET A 39 -11.62 6.92 -0.76
CA MET A 39 -10.82 5.73 -1.09
C MET A 39 -9.95 5.21 0.06
N ASN A 40 -9.66 6.02 1.10
CA ASN A 40 -8.99 5.49 2.30
C ASN A 40 -9.74 4.32 2.95
N PRO A 41 -11.05 4.43 3.27
CA PRO A 41 -11.77 3.33 3.90
C PRO A 41 -11.90 2.13 2.95
N ALA A 42 -12.06 2.37 1.64
CA ALA A 42 -12.08 1.29 0.65
C ALA A 42 -10.76 0.51 0.65
N TRP A 43 -9.62 1.20 0.61
CA TRP A 43 -8.31 0.56 0.65
C TRP A 43 -8.08 -0.23 1.96
N GLN A 44 -8.46 0.35 3.10
CA GLN A 44 -8.35 -0.33 4.39
C GLN A 44 -9.24 -1.56 4.49
N SER A 45 -10.44 -1.49 3.93
CA SER A 45 -11.38 -2.62 3.87
C SER A 45 -10.79 -3.78 3.04
N GLU A 46 -10.30 -3.51 1.84
CA GLU A 46 -9.72 -4.52 0.95
C GLU A 46 -8.54 -5.23 1.61
N VAL A 47 -7.59 -4.47 2.18
CA VAL A 47 -6.47 -5.06 2.91
C VAL A 47 -6.95 -5.93 4.08
N THR A 48 -7.99 -5.50 4.79
CA THR A 48 -8.56 -6.27 5.92
C THR A 48 -9.27 -7.54 5.48
N GLN A 49 -9.99 -7.52 4.36
CA GLN A 49 -10.66 -8.70 3.81
C GLN A 49 -9.66 -9.76 3.37
N HIS A 50 -8.57 -9.35 2.73
CA HIS A 50 -7.50 -10.25 2.31
C HIS A 50 -6.64 -10.79 3.47
N LEU A 51 -6.77 -10.22 4.68
CA LEU A 51 -6.10 -10.71 5.90
C LEU A 51 -6.85 -11.84 6.61
N THR A 52 -8.01 -12.28 6.13
CA THR A 52 -8.84 -13.30 6.81
C THR A 52 -8.16 -14.67 7.00
N GLY A 53 -7.04 -14.94 6.30
CA GLY A 53 -6.18 -16.12 6.53
C GLY A 53 -4.84 -15.83 7.21
N ALA A 54 -4.57 -14.57 7.57
CA ALA A 54 -3.29 -14.12 8.09
C ALA A 54 -3.21 -14.22 9.62
N GLY A 55 -2.01 -14.49 10.15
CA GLY A 55 -1.79 -14.51 11.60
C GLY A 55 -1.98 -13.12 12.24
N ARG A 56 -2.27 -13.05 13.55
CA ARG A 56 -2.42 -11.75 14.29
C ARG A 56 -1.20 -10.83 14.13
N LEU A 57 0.00 -11.39 14.06
CA LEU A 57 1.24 -10.64 13.86
C LEU A 57 1.36 -10.10 12.43
N GLU A 58 1.02 -10.92 11.44
CA GLU A 58 0.99 -10.55 10.03
C GLU A 58 -0.02 -9.42 9.79
N GLY A 59 -1.22 -9.52 10.34
CA GLY A 59 -2.22 -8.44 10.30
C GLY A 59 -1.68 -7.13 10.87
N ARG A 60 -1.01 -7.17 12.02
CA ARG A 60 -0.37 -5.97 12.61
C ARG A 60 0.77 -5.40 11.77
N LEU A 61 1.49 -6.25 11.03
CA LEU A 61 2.59 -5.83 10.18
C LEU A 61 2.08 -5.21 8.87
N LEU A 62 1.15 -5.88 8.19
CA LEU A 62 0.68 -5.51 6.86
C LEU A 62 -0.31 -4.33 6.88
N THR A 63 -1.15 -4.21 7.92
CA THR A 63 -2.11 -3.09 8.04
C THR A 63 -1.49 -1.79 8.57
N ALA A 64 -0.28 -1.85 9.13
CA ALA A 64 0.28 -0.71 9.83
C ALA A 64 0.62 0.43 8.85
N GLY A 65 -0.08 1.56 8.98
CA GLY A 65 0.10 2.72 8.11
C GLY A 65 -0.64 2.61 6.77
N THR A 66 -1.65 1.74 6.67
CA THR A 66 -2.50 1.59 5.47
C THR A 66 -3.32 2.85 5.20
N ARG A 67 -3.04 3.50 4.07
CA ARG A 67 -3.71 4.73 3.60
C ARG A 67 -3.47 4.98 2.11
N VAL A 68 -4.33 5.79 1.50
CA VAL A 68 -4.08 6.43 0.21
C VAL A 68 -3.30 7.73 0.45
N ALA A 69 -2.05 7.77 -0.01
CA ALA A 69 -1.27 8.99 -0.01
C ALA A 69 -1.63 9.80 -1.26
N ALA A 70 -2.10 11.03 -1.04
CA ALA A 70 -2.36 11.95 -2.15
C ALA A 70 -1.08 12.30 -2.88
N GLY A 71 -1.20 12.50 -4.18
CA GLY A 71 -0.12 12.73 -5.10
C GLY A 71 -0.66 12.76 -6.52
N ASN A 72 0.25 12.88 -7.48
CA ASN A 72 -0.09 12.85 -8.88
C ASN A 72 0.80 11.82 -9.60
N PRO A 73 0.32 10.59 -9.80
CA PRO A 73 -0.97 10.02 -9.36
C PRO A 73 -0.99 9.66 -7.85
N PRO A 74 -2.17 9.33 -7.28
CA PRO A 74 -2.26 8.86 -5.89
C PRO A 74 -1.45 7.57 -5.69
N THR A 75 -0.94 7.36 -4.47
CA THR A 75 -0.15 6.16 -4.12
C THR A 75 -0.81 5.38 -3.01
N LEU A 76 -0.87 4.06 -3.18
CA LEU A 76 -1.38 3.15 -2.16
C LEU A 76 -0.26 2.74 -1.22
N VAL A 77 -0.46 3.06 0.05
CA VAL A 77 0.50 2.80 1.12
C VAL A 77 -0.09 1.75 2.04
N ALA A 78 0.71 0.72 2.31
CA ALA A 78 0.48 -0.28 3.34
C ALA A 78 1.84 -0.65 3.96
N ALA A 79 1.79 -1.21 5.17
CA ALA A 79 2.97 -1.63 5.93
C ALA A 79 4.09 -0.57 6.01
N ASN A 80 3.74 0.71 6.18
CA ASN A 80 4.70 1.82 6.16
C ASN A 80 4.97 2.44 7.55
N SER A 81 4.54 1.78 8.61
CA SER A 81 4.83 2.22 9.98
C SER A 81 6.28 1.91 10.36
N LYS A 82 6.92 2.88 11.01
CA LYS A 82 8.24 2.70 11.65
C LYS A 82 8.15 2.17 13.08
N ARG A 83 6.93 2.07 13.64
CA ARG A 83 6.72 1.54 14.98
C ARG A 83 6.88 0.02 14.95
N ALA A 84 7.80 -0.50 15.75
CA ALA A 84 8.00 -1.92 15.87
C ALA A 84 6.73 -2.62 16.36
N VAL A 85 6.46 -3.79 15.80
CA VAL A 85 5.35 -4.68 16.13
C VAL A 85 5.88 -6.03 16.63
N GLY A 86 5.00 -6.78 17.30
CA GLY A 86 5.39 -7.98 18.05
C GLY A 86 6.15 -7.61 19.34
N ARG A 87 7.12 -8.43 19.74
CA ARG A 87 7.98 -8.17 20.92
C ARG A 87 9.07 -7.12 20.62
N GLY A 88 8.78 -6.12 19.78
CA GLY A 88 9.73 -5.07 19.37
C GLY A 88 10.76 -5.49 18.32
N VAL A 89 10.55 -6.64 17.67
CA VAL A 89 11.55 -7.24 16.75
C VAL A 89 11.29 -6.90 15.29
N LEU A 90 10.03 -6.69 14.90
CA LEU A 90 9.65 -6.51 13.50
C LEU A 90 9.22 -5.07 13.26
N THR A 91 9.73 -4.47 12.20
CA THR A 91 9.37 -3.13 11.74
C THR A 91 8.53 -3.24 10.48
N PRO A 92 7.27 -2.79 10.46
CA PRO A 92 6.40 -2.87 9.29
C PRO A 92 7.04 -2.34 8.01
N SER A 93 7.70 -1.18 8.04
CA SER A 93 8.34 -0.59 6.86
C SER A 93 9.48 -1.41 6.25
N VAL A 94 10.06 -2.36 6.99
CA VAL A 94 11.22 -3.15 6.58
C VAL A 94 10.84 -4.61 6.36
N ASP A 95 10.14 -5.22 7.32
CA ASP A 95 9.96 -6.67 7.42
C ASP A 95 8.69 -7.19 6.73
N TRP A 96 7.83 -6.30 6.23
CA TRP A 96 6.60 -6.68 5.54
C TRP A 96 6.78 -7.63 4.34
N PRO A 97 7.84 -7.55 3.50
CA PRO A 97 7.94 -8.41 2.31
C PRO A 97 8.05 -9.89 2.68
N ILE A 98 8.62 -10.19 3.84
CA ILE A 98 8.81 -11.56 4.32
C ILE A 98 7.46 -12.22 4.61
N TYR A 99 6.47 -11.45 5.07
CA TYR A 99 5.12 -11.94 5.31
C TYR A 99 4.24 -11.86 4.07
N GLU A 100 4.37 -10.81 3.25
CA GLU A 100 3.58 -10.69 2.02
C GLU A 100 3.95 -11.76 0.98
N PHE A 101 5.23 -12.03 0.77
CA PHE A 101 5.69 -12.97 -0.26
C PHE A 101 6.06 -14.34 0.29
N GLY A 102 6.21 -14.48 1.61
CA GLY A 102 6.60 -15.73 2.25
C GLY A 102 8.05 -16.14 1.97
N ALA A 103 8.37 -17.39 2.30
CA ALA A 103 9.72 -17.93 2.14
C ALA A 103 9.72 -19.29 1.43
N LYS A 104 10.79 -19.55 0.64
CA LYS A 104 10.98 -20.84 -0.03
C LYS A 104 11.54 -21.85 0.97
N GLY A 105 10.67 -22.76 1.43
CA GLY A 105 10.99 -23.87 2.32
C GLY A 105 11.53 -23.44 3.69
N ASP A 106 11.71 -24.43 4.57
CA ASP A 106 12.43 -24.21 5.81
C ASP A 106 13.93 -24.10 5.53
N LYS A 107 14.62 -23.21 6.26
CA LYS A 107 16.07 -23.03 6.16
C LYS A 107 16.67 -23.02 7.55
N LEU A 108 17.51 -24.01 7.81
CA LEU A 108 18.36 -24.04 8.99
C LEU A 108 19.60 -23.20 8.72
N SER A 109 19.66 -22.00 9.31
CA SER A 109 20.82 -21.11 9.19
C SER A 109 21.72 -21.29 10.41
N LYS A 110 23.03 -21.48 10.19
CA LYS A 110 24.02 -21.52 11.27
C LYS A 110 24.30 -20.09 11.72
N MET A 111 24.14 -19.82 13.01
CA MET A 111 24.40 -18.51 13.61
C MET A 111 25.45 -18.67 14.72
N LYS A 112 26.35 -17.69 14.84
CA LYS A 112 27.36 -17.67 15.89
C LYS A 112 26.83 -16.82 17.05
N SER A 113 26.79 -17.42 18.24
CA SER A 113 26.52 -16.71 19.50
C SER A 113 27.60 -15.66 19.75
N PRO A 114 27.29 -14.56 20.47
CA PRO A 114 28.31 -13.64 20.97
C PRO A 114 29.44 -14.35 21.75
N LYS A 115 29.15 -15.49 22.39
CA LYS A 115 30.11 -16.32 23.12
C LYS A 115 30.83 -17.38 22.25
N GLY A 116 30.74 -17.27 20.92
CA GLY A 116 31.48 -18.12 19.98
C GLY A 116 30.83 -19.45 19.58
N LYS A 117 29.82 -19.94 20.33
CA LYS A 117 29.10 -21.18 20.00
C LYS A 117 28.28 -21.02 18.72
N VAL A 118 28.47 -21.92 17.75
CA VAL A 118 27.65 -21.98 16.53
C VAL A 118 26.43 -22.86 16.80
N TYR A 119 25.24 -22.38 16.45
CA TYR A 119 24.00 -23.14 16.56
C TYR A 119 23.15 -22.98 15.30
N GLY A 120 22.38 -24.02 14.97
CA GLY A 120 21.42 -23.98 13.89
C GLY A 120 20.12 -23.33 14.36
N ARG A 121 19.59 -22.36 13.60
CA ARG A 121 18.29 -21.77 13.82
C ARG A 121 17.45 -21.88 12.56
N HIS A 122 16.22 -22.37 12.70
CA HIS A 122 15.24 -22.33 11.62
C HIS A 122 14.81 -20.88 11.42
N THR A 123 15.27 -20.26 10.33
CA THR A 123 15.02 -18.83 10.07
C THR A 123 13.74 -18.59 9.28
N ARG A 124 13.15 -19.63 8.70
CA ARG A 124 11.97 -19.54 7.82
C ARG A 124 10.75 -20.29 8.36
N ARG A 125 10.91 -21.03 9.45
CA ARG A 125 9.83 -21.79 10.08
C ARG A 125 8.78 -20.84 10.64
N GLY A 126 7.52 -21.04 10.23
CA GLY A 126 6.37 -20.19 10.63
C GLY A 126 6.09 -19.02 9.68
N LEU A 127 6.84 -18.87 8.60
CA LEU A 127 6.51 -17.94 7.52
C LEU A 127 5.54 -18.59 6.52
N PRO A 128 4.68 -17.80 5.86
CA PRO A 128 3.85 -18.31 4.76
C PRO A 128 4.73 -18.87 3.63
N ALA A 129 4.14 -19.79 2.86
CA ALA A 129 4.80 -20.37 1.69
C ALA A 129 5.11 -19.28 0.66
N PHE A 130 6.19 -19.43 -0.11
CA PHE A 130 6.55 -18.40 -1.08
C PHE A 130 5.47 -18.26 -2.18
N LYS A 131 4.97 -17.03 -2.38
CA LYS A 131 4.03 -16.69 -3.44
C LYS A 131 4.45 -15.37 -4.11
N ALA A 132 4.85 -15.45 -5.38
CA ALA A 132 5.34 -14.29 -6.12
C ALA A 132 4.28 -13.20 -6.32
N SER A 133 3.00 -13.59 -6.40
CA SER A 133 1.88 -12.65 -6.52
C SER A 133 1.44 -12.05 -5.19
N GLY A 134 2.13 -12.34 -4.08
CA GLY A 134 1.74 -11.91 -2.74
C GLY A 134 0.50 -12.61 -2.18
N HIS A 135 0.33 -12.51 -0.86
CA HIS A 135 -0.78 -13.11 -0.12
C HIS A 135 -1.91 -12.12 0.12
N VAL A 136 -1.60 -10.87 0.48
CA VAL A 136 -2.58 -9.92 1.02
C VAL A 136 -2.55 -8.61 0.25
N LEU A 137 -1.43 -7.91 0.26
CA LEU A 137 -1.32 -6.56 -0.29
C LEU A 137 -1.44 -6.53 -1.82
N TYR A 138 -0.83 -7.49 -2.52
CA TYR A 138 -0.87 -7.53 -3.98
C TYR A 138 -2.25 -7.95 -4.52
N PRO A 139 -2.92 -8.98 -3.97
CA PRO A 139 -4.30 -9.27 -4.32
C PRO A 139 -5.27 -8.11 -4.00
N ALA A 140 -5.15 -7.50 -2.81
CA ALA A 140 -5.96 -6.33 -2.43
C ALA A 140 -5.71 -5.12 -3.34
N LEU A 141 -4.46 -4.95 -3.80
CA LEU A 141 -4.14 -3.92 -4.78
C LEU A 141 -4.87 -4.21 -6.09
N ALA A 142 -4.77 -5.44 -6.60
CA ALA A 142 -5.38 -5.82 -7.87
C ALA A 142 -6.90 -5.66 -7.87
N SER A 143 -7.58 -5.91 -6.74
CA SER A 143 -9.03 -5.70 -6.61
C SER A 143 -9.42 -4.23 -6.63
N VAL A 144 -8.69 -3.38 -5.89
CA VAL A 144 -9.08 -1.98 -5.68
C VAL A 144 -8.58 -1.03 -6.78
N LEU A 145 -7.53 -1.42 -7.52
CA LEU A 145 -6.84 -0.54 -8.48
C LEU A 145 -7.77 0.08 -9.53
N PRO A 146 -8.67 -0.67 -10.20
CA PRO A 146 -9.54 -0.11 -11.22
C PRO A 146 -10.49 0.93 -10.64
N ARG A 147 -11.02 0.67 -9.43
CA ARG A 147 -11.92 1.57 -8.73
C ARG A 147 -11.24 2.89 -8.35
N ILE A 148 -10.00 2.83 -7.87
CA ILE A 148 -9.23 4.02 -7.51
C ILE A 148 -8.87 4.84 -8.75
N ALA A 149 -8.47 4.19 -9.83
CA ALA A 149 -8.16 4.87 -11.09
C ALA A 149 -9.39 5.62 -11.64
N ALA A 150 -10.55 4.97 -11.65
CA ALA A 150 -11.81 5.60 -12.08
C ALA A 150 -12.19 6.77 -11.18
N PHE A 151 -12.13 6.59 -9.85
CA PHE A 151 -12.48 7.63 -8.89
C PHE A 151 -11.50 8.82 -8.95
N TYR A 152 -10.24 8.58 -9.29
CA TYR A 152 -9.24 9.62 -9.47
C TYR A 152 -9.59 10.53 -10.64
N ALA A 153 -9.88 9.96 -11.80
CA ALA A 153 -10.32 10.71 -12.98
C ALA A 153 -11.58 11.54 -12.65
N GLN A 154 -12.58 10.91 -12.03
CA GLN A 154 -13.82 11.58 -11.62
C GLN A 154 -13.58 12.73 -10.64
N SER A 155 -12.70 12.52 -9.65
CA SER A 155 -12.39 13.54 -8.63
C SER A 155 -11.72 14.76 -9.24
N VAL A 156 -10.81 14.56 -10.20
CA VAL A 156 -10.14 15.65 -10.90
C VAL A 156 -11.14 16.43 -11.77
N ILE A 157 -11.94 15.73 -12.59
CA ILE A 157 -12.94 16.37 -13.45
C ILE A 157 -13.92 17.18 -12.61
N ARG A 158 -14.42 16.62 -11.50
CA ARG A 158 -15.37 17.34 -10.64
C ARG A 158 -14.73 18.56 -9.98
N ALA A 159 -13.48 18.46 -9.52
CA ALA A 159 -12.78 19.62 -8.94
C ALA A 159 -12.60 20.76 -9.94
N TYR A 160 -12.39 20.45 -11.23
CA TYR A 160 -12.38 21.45 -12.29
C TYR A 160 -13.75 22.08 -12.54
N MET A 161 -14.81 21.26 -12.61
CA MET A 161 -16.17 21.76 -12.81
C MET A 161 -16.61 22.68 -11.66
N ASP A 162 -16.33 22.29 -10.41
CA ASP A 162 -16.66 23.11 -9.24
C ASP A 162 -15.90 24.44 -9.23
N ALA A 163 -14.64 24.43 -9.69
CA ALA A 163 -13.84 25.65 -9.84
C ALA A 163 -14.36 26.58 -10.94
N LEU A 164 -14.90 26.03 -12.04
CA LEU A 164 -15.52 26.79 -13.12
C LEU A 164 -16.88 27.38 -12.70
N ASP A 165 -17.68 26.62 -11.96
CA ASP A 165 -19.00 27.04 -11.46
C ASP A 165 -18.92 28.14 -10.37
N GLY A 166 -17.72 28.55 -9.95
CA GLY A 166 -17.53 29.51 -8.87
C GLY A 166 -18.04 29.01 -7.50
N LYS A 167 -18.45 27.74 -7.41
CA LYS A 167 -18.81 27.06 -6.16
C LYS A 167 -17.52 26.84 -5.38
N ARG A 168 -17.17 27.84 -4.57
CA ARG A 168 -15.96 27.82 -3.75
C ARG A 168 -15.90 26.58 -2.87
N VAL A 169 -14.69 26.01 -2.90
CA VAL A 169 -14.06 25.03 -2.00
C VAL A 169 -14.09 25.47 -0.55
#